data_AF-A0A7C3Y238-F1
#
_entry.id   AF-A0A7C3Y238-F1
#
_cell.length_a   1.000
_cell.length_b   1.000
_cell.length_c   1.000
_cell.angle_alpha   90.00
_cell.angle_beta   90.00
_cell.angle_gamma   90.00
#
_symmetry.space_group_name_H-M   'P 1'
#
loop_
_entity.id
_entity.type
_entity.pdbx_description
1 polymer ?
#
loop_
_entity_poly.entity_id
_entity_poly.type
_entity_poly.pdbx_seq_one_letter_code
_entity_poly.pdbx_strand_id
1 'polypeptide(L)' 'MPELPEVETIRRDLEKLIVGRKVLGIETNLPKQVQPSLAVVKKAIVGATIKKVQRRAKILQIFFSNGTI' A
#
# COMPACT_ATOMS: atom_id res chain seq x y z
N MET A 1 -9.68 -16.72 -1.94
CA MET A 1 -9.67 -15.35 -1.35
C MET A 1 -9.19 -15.53 0.07
N PRO A 2 -8.17 -14.79 0.53
CA PRO A 2 -7.73 -14.90 1.92
C PRO A 2 -8.88 -14.52 2.86
N GLU A 3 -9.05 -15.28 3.91
CA GLU A 3 -9.98 -15.00 4.99
C GLU A 3 -9.42 -13.96 5.96
N LEU A 4 -10.29 -13.44 6.83
CA LEU A 4 -9.92 -12.38 7.79
C LEU A 4 -8.64 -12.70 8.60
N PRO A 5 -8.44 -13.94 9.11
CA PRO A 5 -7.20 -14.28 9.82
C PRO A 5 -5.96 -14.18 8.95
N GLU A 6 -6.04 -14.62 7.69
CA GLU A 6 -4.90 -14.59 6.75
C GLU A 6 -4.51 -13.16 6.38
N VAL A 7 -5.49 -12.29 6.16
CA VAL A 7 -5.23 -10.86 5.89
C VAL A 7 -4.56 -10.18 7.09
N GLU A 8 -4.91 -10.57 8.32
CA GLU A 8 -4.25 -10.05 9.52
C GLU A 8 -2.79 -10.52 9.64
N THR A 9 -2.49 -11.76 9.27
CA THR A 9 -1.12 -12.26 9.18
C THR A 9 -0.31 -11.45 8.18
N ILE A 10 -0.84 -11.25 6.96
CA ILE A 10 -0.18 -10.43 5.92
C ILE A 10 0.06 -9.00 6.42
N ARG A 11 -0.92 -8.39 7.11
CA ARG A 11 -0.78 -7.04 7.69
C ARG A 11 0.40 -6.96 8.66
N ARG A 12 0.53 -7.92 9.58
CA ARG A 12 1.61 -7.97 10.60
C ARG A 12 2.98 -8.13 9.97
N ASP A 13 3.09 -8.96 8.94
CA ASP A 13 4.36 -9.20 8.26
C ASP A 13 4.77 -7.98 7.44
N LEU A 14 3.85 -7.38 6.69
CA LEU A 14 4.11 -6.14 5.96
C LEU A 14 4.52 -5.01 6.92
N GLU A 15 3.83 -4.84 8.04
CA GLU A 15 4.16 -3.79 9.01
C GLU A 15 5.63 -3.84 9.45
N LYS A 16 6.17 -5.03 9.71
CA LYS A 16 7.58 -5.21 10.08
C LYS A 16 8.55 -4.96 8.92
N LEU A 17 8.14 -5.29 7.71
CA LEU A 17 9.03 -5.27 6.54
C LEU A 17 9.13 -3.89 5.89
N ILE A 18 8.01 -3.16 5.77
CA ILE A 18 7.93 -1.98 4.89
C ILE A 18 7.71 -0.65 5.62
N VAL A 19 7.27 -0.64 6.87
CA VAL A 19 7.11 0.63 7.62
C VAL A 19 8.47 1.32 7.80
N GLY A 20 8.50 2.64 7.58
CA GLY A 20 9.71 3.44 7.59
C GLY A 20 10.45 3.51 6.25
N ARG A 21 10.12 2.66 5.27
CA ARG A 21 10.72 2.70 3.93
C ARG A 21 10.14 3.82 3.06
N LYS A 22 10.96 4.36 2.16
CA LYS A 22 10.58 5.36 1.15
C LYS A 22 10.28 4.68 -0.18
N VAL A 23 9.18 5.06 -0.83
CA VAL A 23 8.82 4.55 -2.17
C VAL A 23 9.68 5.25 -3.21
N LEU A 24 10.46 4.49 -3.99
CA LEU A 24 11.30 5.04 -5.06
C LEU A 24 10.61 5.02 -6.43
N GLY A 25 9.69 4.10 -6.63
CA GLY A 25 9.00 3.90 -7.89
C GLY A 25 7.83 2.92 -7.74
N ILE A 26 6.99 2.88 -8.77
CA ILE A 26 5.89 1.93 -8.91
C ILE A 26 5.83 1.52 -10.37
N GLU A 27 5.63 0.24 -10.58
CA GLU A 27 5.38 -0.38 -11.87
C GLU A 27 4.26 -1.42 -11.72
N THR A 28 3.55 -1.70 -12.81
CA THR A 28 2.53 -2.74 -12.85
C THR A 28 2.32 -3.20 -14.28
N ASN A 29 2.10 -4.50 -14.46
CA ASN A 29 1.72 -5.10 -15.73
C ASN A 29 0.19 -5.04 -15.96
N LEU A 30 -0.58 -4.57 -14.96
CA LEU A 30 -2.05 -4.55 -14.96
C LEU A 30 -2.56 -3.14 -14.59
N PRO A 31 -2.34 -2.11 -15.42
CA PRO A 31 -2.69 -0.72 -15.10
C PRO A 31 -4.20 -0.52 -14.85
N LYS A 32 -5.06 -1.35 -15.43
CA LYS A 32 -6.53 -1.32 -15.23
C LYS A 32 -6.95 -1.61 -13.78
N GLN A 33 -6.11 -2.26 -12.98
CA GLN A 33 -6.39 -2.53 -11.56
C GLN A 33 -6.06 -1.33 -10.65
N VAL A 34 -5.36 -0.32 -11.16
CA VAL A 34 -4.94 0.85 -10.38
C VAL A 34 -5.92 1.99 -10.63
N GLN A 35 -6.66 2.36 -9.59
CA GLN A 35 -7.52 3.53 -9.58
C GLN A 35 -6.92 4.62 -8.70
N PRO A 36 -7.09 5.92 -9.03
CA PRO A 36 -7.79 6.46 -10.19
C PRO A 36 -6.99 6.33 -11.52
N SER A 37 -5.66 6.23 -11.47
CA SER A 37 -4.81 5.78 -12.57
C SER A 37 -3.37 5.57 -12.06
N LEU A 38 -2.57 4.76 -12.75
CA LEU A 38 -1.16 4.55 -12.38
C LEU A 38 -0.36 5.86 -12.33
N ALA A 39 -0.59 6.79 -13.26
CA ALA A 39 0.12 8.07 -13.31
C ALA A 39 -0.19 8.94 -12.09
N VAL A 40 -1.47 9.02 -11.69
CA VAL A 40 -1.90 9.78 -10.51
C VAL A 40 -1.34 9.16 -9.24
N VAL A 41 -1.44 7.84 -9.08
CA VAL A 41 -0.89 7.13 -7.92
C VAL A 41 0.62 7.30 -7.84
N LYS A 42 1.35 7.13 -8.95
CA LYS A 42 2.81 7.30 -9.00
C LYS A 42 3.23 8.71 -8.58
N LYS A 43 2.56 9.75 -9.08
CA LYS A 43 2.83 11.13 -8.69
C LYS A 43 2.57 11.38 -7.20
N ALA A 44 1.55 10.74 -6.63
CA ALA A 44 1.20 10.94 -5.25
C ALA A 44 2.11 10.22 -4.26
N ILE A 45 2.54 8.99 -4.53
CA ILE A 45 3.23 8.18 -3.50
C ILE A 45 4.74 8.04 -3.73
N VAL A 46 5.28 8.30 -4.93
CA VAL A 46 6.74 8.28 -5.13
C VAL A 46 7.39 9.36 -4.28
N GLY A 47 8.40 8.97 -3.51
CA GLY A 47 9.08 9.82 -2.54
C GLY A 47 8.42 9.83 -1.16
N ALA A 48 7.22 9.27 -0.99
CA ALA A 48 6.56 9.18 0.31
C ALA A 48 7.12 8.03 1.16
N THR A 49 7.05 8.18 2.48
CA THR A 49 7.45 7.14 3.44
C THR A 49 6.22 6.39 3.95
N ILE A 50 6.28 5.07 4.01
CA ILE A 50 5.22 4.24 4.59
C ILE A 50 5.22 4.41 6.12
N LYS A 51 4.09 4.84 6.68
CA LYS A 51 3.95 5.12 8.12
C LYS A 51 3.27 4.00 8.89
N LYS A 52 2.26 3.36 8.31
CA LYS A 52 1.52 2.28 8.97
C LYS A 52 0.80 1.40 7.95
N VAL A 53 0.56 0.14 8.32
CA VAL A 53 -0.24 -0.82 7.56
C VAL A 53 -1.40 -1.27 8.43
N GLN A 54 -2.63 -1.02 7.98
CA GLN A 54 -3.85 -1.41 8.68
C GLN A 54 -4.69 -2.35 7.82
N ARG A 55 -5.66 -3.00 8.43
CA ARG A 55 -6.63 -3.84 7.75
C ARG A 55 -8.03 -3.39 8.12
N ARG A 56 -8.92 -3.34 7.13
CA ARG A 56 -10.36 -3.20 7.31
C ARG A 56 -11.06 -4.36 6.62
N ALA A 57 -11.64 -5.27 7.39
CA ALA A 57 -12.18 -6.53 6.87
C ALA A 57 -11.16 -7.25 5.97
N LYS A 58 -11.46 -7.49 4.69
CA LYS A 58 -10.54 -8.15 3.75
C LYS A 58 -9.65 -7.16 2.96
N ILE A 59 -9.62 -5.88 3.33
CA ILE A 59 -8.86 -4.83 2.64
C ILE A 59 -7.64 -4.44 3.46
N LEU A 60 -6.47 -4.39 2.82
CA LEU A 60 -5.25 -3.79 3.38
C LEU A 60 -5.18 -2.30 3.03
N GLN A 61 -4.76 -1.50 4.00
CA GLN A 61 -4.61 -0.06 3.89
C GLN A 61 -3.18 0.32 4.26
N ILE A 62 -2.48 0.98 3.34
CA ILE A 62 -1.11 1.46 3.55
C ILE A 62 -1.18 2.97 3.64
N PHE A 63 -0.64 3.53 4.72
CA PHE A 63 -0.66 4.97 4.94
C PHE A 63 0.72 5.56 4.71
N PHE A 64 0.75 6.60 3.90
CA PHE A 64 1.96 7.32 3.53
C PHE A 64 2.11 8.63 4.31
N SER A 65 3.34 9.11 4.45
CA SER A 65 3.70 10.30 5.22
C SER A 65 3.07 11.60 4.70
N ASN A 66 2.72 11.65 3.43
CA ASN A 66 2.12 12.81 2.78
C ASN A 66 0.58 12.81 2.83
N GLY A 67 -0.04 11.75 3.37
CA GLY A 67 -1.50 11.64 3.48
C GLY A 67 -2.22 11.72 2.14
N THR A 68 -1.53 11.43 1.03
CA THR A 68 -2.04 11.65 -0.32
C THR A 68 -2.53 10.32 -0.91
N ILE A 69 -3.80 10.30 -1.32
CA ILE A 69 -4.56 9.18 -1.92
C ILE A 69 -4.84 8.02 -0.95
#